data_AF-A0A7S4RB95-F1
#
_entry.id   AF-A0A7S4RB95-F1
#
_cell.length_a   1.000
_cell.length_b   1.000
_cell.length_c   1.000
_cell.angle_alpha   90.00
_cell.angle_beta   90.00
_cell.angle_gamma   90.00
#
_symmetry.space_group_name_H-M   'P 1'
#
loop_
_entity.id
_entity.type
_entity.pdbx_description
1 polymer ?
#
loop_
_entity_poly.entity_id
_entity_poly.type
_entity_poly.pdbx_seq_one_letter_code
_entity_poly.pdbx_strand_id
1 'polypeptide(L)'
;FVPSFLAVVLFPCRRLLCFVARVLVCALLWRFVFLACARGFPAPPRTRRAEPKHALRAFCHWGGGHSYVLLGWELVYPLLARLRRSAGGEGWGTPEIGCTFLVGSVGLVLYSLLVFPRLAARTGIARLWMCHWALPLLAMPAFPRVLEWMVRAGASSASTPVRLWNYAVQLAVSVLLGSQFISLQLLLNGYVAEEPDPQRLLAVANSYMVSTQALVRAVSPLVSGSLFTLGIGDWKSTFGAALPIDHLALVGLASGVLCALAFERREA
;
A
#
# COMPACT_ATOMS: atom_id res chain seq x y z
N PHE A 1 6.09 -40.21 -25.16
CA PHE A 1 4.93 -39.32 -24.95
C PHE A 1 4.61 -39.01 -23.47
N VAL A 2 5.40 -39.48 -22.49
CA VAL A 2 5.15 -39.24 -21.05
C VAL A 2 5.92 -38.05 -20.39
N PRO A 3 7.04 -37.50 -20.92
CA PRO A 3 7.76 -36.44 -20.20
C PRO A 3 7.07 -35.06 -20.23
N SER A 4 6.14 -34.83 -21.16
CA SER A 4 5.48 -33.52 -21.34
C SER A 4 4.31 -33.28 -20.36
N PHE A 5 3.72 -34.34 -19.77
CA PHE A 5 2.56 -34.20 -18.88
C PHE A 5 2.96 -33.83 -17.45
N LEU A 6 4.07 -34.39 -16.94
CA LEU A 6 4.62 -34.06 -15.63
C LEU A 6 5.13 -32.61 -15.54
N ALA A 7 5.67 -32.06 -16.64
CA ALA A 7 6.08 -30.66 -16.69
C ALA A 7 4.88 -29.70 -16.61
N VAL A 8 3.74 -30.04 -17.21
CA VAL A 8 2.53 -29.19 -17.20
C VAL A 8 1.83 -29.20 -15.83
N VAL A 9 1.91 -30.31 -15.09
CA VAL A 9 1.28 -30.44 -13.76
C VAL A 9 2.19 -29.95 -12.61
N LEU A 10 3.52 -30.12 -12.71
CA LEU A 10 4.44 -29.70 -11.63
C LEU A 10 4.82 -28.21 -11.67
N PHE A 11 4.73 -27.55 -12.82
CA PHE A 11 5.01 -26.11 -12.94
C PHE A 11 4.04 -25.20 -12.18
N PRO A 12 2.71 -25.44 -12.19
CA PRO A 12 1.78 -24.68 -11.34
C PRO A 12 2.01 -24.93 -9.85
N CYS A 13 2.45 -26.14 -9.44
CA CYS A 13 2.77 -26.43 -8.05
C CYS A 13 3.95 -25.61 -7.50
N ARG A 14 5.02 -25.39 -8.28
CA ARG A 14 6.14 -24.53 -7.83
C ARG A 14 5.75 -23.05 -7.74
N ARG A 15 4.93 -22.56 -8.68
CA ARG A 15 4.42 -21.18 -8.66
C ARG A 15 3.45 -20.96 -7.50
N LEU A 16 2.59 -21.95 -7.21
CA LEU A 16 1.70 -21.96 -6.05
C LEU A 16 2.50 -22.07 -4.75
N LEU A 17 3.57 -22.85 -4.69
CA LEU A 17 4.42 -22.97 -3.49
C LEU A 17 5.18 -21.68 -3.19
N CYS A 18 5.72 -21.00 -4.21
CA CYS A 18 6.32 -19.67 -4.05
C CYS A 18 5.28 -18.62 -3.65
N PHE A 19 4.05 -18.70 -4.17
CA PHE A 19 2.94 -17.85 -3.76
C PHE A 19 2.56 -18.12 -2.30
N VAL A 20 2.35 -19.37 -1.91
CA VAL A 20 2.01 -19.79 -0.55
C VAL A 20 3.13 -19.44 0.42
N ALA A 21 4.41 -19.59 0.05
CA ALA A 21 5.54 -19.17 0.87
C ALA A 21 5.60 -17.66 1.05
N ARG A 22 5.34 -16.86 0.00
CA ARG A 22 5.29 -15.39 0.10
C ARG A 22 4.08 -14.92 0.89
N VAL A 23 2.91 -15.54 0.70
CA VAL A 23 1.70 -15.29 1.49
C VAL A 23 1.90 -15.72 2.94
N LEU A 24 2.60 -16.82 3.21
CA LEU A 24 2.96 -17.26 4.56
C LEU A 24 3.96 -16.32 5.22
N VAL A 25 4.98 -15.83 4.49
CA VAL A 25 5.91 -14.83 5.02
C VAL A 25 5.15 -13.53 5.31
N CYS A 26 4.30 -13.08 4.40
CA CYS A 26 3.41 -11.94 4.66
C CYS A 26 2.47 -12.20 5.83
N ALA A 27 1.89 -13.41 5.97
CA ALA A 27 0.98 -13.78 7.05
C ALA A 27 1.69 -13.98 8.39
N LEU A 28 2.97 -14.39 8.40
CA LEU A 28 3.80 -14.50 9.59
C LEU A 28 4.27 -13.11 10.05
N LEU A 29 4.67 -12.25 9.12
CA LEU A 29 4.90 -10.83 9.38
C LEU A 29 3.60 -10.15 9.83
N TRP A 30 2.46 -10.54 9.26
CA TRP A 30 1.13 -10.07 9.66
C TRP A 30 0.75 -10.55 11.05
N ARG A 31 1.03 -11.81 11.40
CA ARG A 31 0.83 -12.35 12.74
C ARG A 31 1.73 -11.64 13.74
N PHE A 32 2.94 -11.28 13.36
CA PHE A 32 3.84 -10.48 14.20
C PHE A 32 3.27 -9.06 14.43
N VAL A 33 2.91 -8.35 13.36
CA VAL A 33 2.31 -7.00 13.42
C VAL A 33 0.97 -7.02 14.16
N PHE A 34 0.13 -8.02 13.93
CA PHE A 34 -1.18 -8.16 14.58
C PHE A 34 -1.05 -8.58 16.04
N LEU A 35 -0.12 -9.47 16.40
CA LEU A 35 0.15 -9.80 17.81
C LEU A 35 0.76 -8.61 18.56
N ALA A 36 1.59 -7.79 17.91
CA ALA A 36 2.06 -6.52 18.45
C ALA A 36 0.90 -5.53 18.65
N CYS A 37 -0.03 -5.44 17.70
CA CYS A 37 -1.24 -4.60 17.83
C CYS A 37 -2.25 -5.11 18.88
N ALA A 38 -2.44 -6.43 18.97
CA ALA A 38 -3.45 -7.08 19.82
C ALA A 38 -3.04 -7.18 21.28
N ARG A 39 -1.75 -7.14 21.60
CA ARG A 39 -1.25 -7.05 22.99
C ARG A 39 -1.52 -5.71 23.65
N GLY A 40 -2.12 -4.77 22.90
CA GLY A 40 -2.47 -3.45 23.38
C GLY A 40 -1.21 -2.62 23.54
N PHE A 41 -1.02 -1.66 22.64
CA PHE A 41 -0.04 -0.59 22.86
C PHE A 41 -0.29 0.01 24.25
N PRO A 42 0.64 -0.13 25.22
CA PRO A 42 0.58 0.64 26.44
C PRO A 42 0.52 2.12 26.09
N ALA A 43 -0.18 2.90 26.91
CA ALA A 43 -0.07 4.35 26.83
C ALA A 43 1.44 4.73 26.86
N PRO A 44 1.89 5.71 26.06
CA PRO A 44 3.31 6.04 25.97
C PRO A 44 3.88 6.28 27.38
N PRO A 45 4.99 5.62 27.75
CA PRO A 45 5.55 5.74 29.09
C PRO A 45 5.95 7.19 29.35
N ARG A 46 5.38 7.78 30.42
CA ARG A 46 5.55 9.19 30.80
C ARG A 46 6.98 9.62 31.18
N THR A 47 7.98 8.73 31.18
CA THR A 47 9.20 8.93 31.98
C THR A 47 10.55 8.76 31.27
N ARG A 48 10.62 8.52 29.95
CA ARG A 48 11.89 8.65 29.21
C ARG A 48 11.72 9.48 27.95
N ARG A 49 12.21 10.73 27.99
CA ARG A 49 12.34 11.62 26.83
C ARG A 49 13.32 10.98 25.84
N ALA A 50 12.83 10.15 24.93
CA ALA A 50 13.56 9.84 23.70
C ALA A 50 13.87 11.16 22.98
N GLU A 51 15.08 11.34 22.46
CA GLU A 51 15.42 12.58 21.77
C GLU A 51 14.43 12.86 20.62
N PRO A 52 13.85 14.08 20.53
CA PRO A 52 12.81 14.44 19.56
C PRO A 52 13.23 14.21 18.09
N LYS A 53 14.55 14.17 17.84
CA LYS A 53 15.15 13.89 16.52
C LYS A 53 14.78 12.50 15.98
N HIS A 54 14.66 11.47 16.83
CA HIS A 54 14.39 10.11 16.37
C HIS A 54 12.92 9.92 15.95
N ALA A 55 11.99 10.52 16.69
CA ALA A 55 10.57 10.45 16.38
C ALA A 55 10.25 11.17 15.05
N LEU A 56 10.79 12.37 14.84
CA LEU A 56 10.58 13.11 13.60
C LEU A 56 11.12 12.37 12.36
N ARG A 57 12.29 11.73 12.49
CA ARG A 57 12.85 10.88 11.43
C ARG A 57 11.94 9.70 11.10
N ALA A 58 11.35 9.06 12.12
CA ALA A 58 10.40 7.98 11.93
C ALA A 58 9.16 8.46 11.16
N PHE A 59 8.54 9.58 11.59
CA PHE A 59 7.40 10.18 10.88
C PHE A 59 7.70 10.52 9.42
N CYS A 60 8.91 10.99 9.12
CA CYS A 60 9.29 11.30 7.74
C CYS A 60 9.48 10.05 6.90
N HIS A 61 10.05 9.00 7.48
CA HIS A 61 10.13 7.69 6.82
C HIS A 61 8.71 7.14 6.55
N TRP A 62 7.79 7.25 7.52
CA TRP A 62 6.41 6.77 7.39
C TRP A 62 5.63 7.55 6.34
N GLY A 63 5.67 8.88 6.42
CA GLY A 63 5.02 9.77 5.46
C GLY A 63 5.59 9.61 4.05
N GLY A 64 6.91 9.48 3.94
CA GLY A 64 7.60 9.21 2.68
C GLY A 64 7.17 7.89 2.06
N GLY A 65 7.28 6.77 2.79
CA GLY A 65 6.88 5.45 2.32
C GLY A 65 5.41 5.37 1.91
N HIS A 66 4.51 5.91 2.72
CA HIS A 66 3.09 6.05 2.37
C HIS A 66 2.89 6.79 1.05
N SER A 67 3.48 7.99 0.92
CA SER A 67 3.33 8.82 -0.27
C SER A 67 3.98 8.23 -1.52
N TYR A 68 5.07 7.48 -1.35
CA TYR A 68 5.69 6.70 -2.42
C TYR A 68 4.69 5.70 -3.01
N VAL A 69 4.09 4.90 -2.14
CA VAL A 69 3.21 3.78 -2.52
C VAL A 69 1.93 4.29 -3.13
N LEU A 70 1.30 5.31 -2.52
CA LEU A 70 0.06 5.89 -3.03
C LEU A 70 0.25 6.50 -4.43
N LEU A 71 1.25 7.36 -4.62
CA LEU A 71 1.47 7.97 -5.94
C LEU A 71 1.92 6.95 -6.97
N GLY A 72 2.76 5.98 -6.58
CA GLY A 72 3.18 4.90 -7.46
C GLY A 72 1.98 4.09 -7.94
N TRP A 73 1.02 3.82 -7.05
CA TRP A 73 -0.23 3.15 -7.41
C TRP A 73 -1.05 3.98 -8.39
N GLU A 74 -1.26 5.27 -8.10
CA GLU A 74 -2.02 6.19 -8.96
C GLU A 74 -1.39 6.36 -10.36
N LEU A 75 -0.09 6.11 -10.50
CA LEU A 75 0.60 6.10 -11.79
C LEU A 75 0.51 4.74 -12.50
N VAL A 76 0.81 3.65 -11.79
CA VAL A 76 0.96 2.32 -12.38
C VAL A 76 -0.39 1.72 -12.78
N TYR A 77 -1.44 1.96 -11.99
CA TYR A 77 -2.79 1.47 -12.29
C TYR A 77 -3.29 1.92 -13.68
N PRO A 78 -3.31 3.24 -14.02
CA PRO A 78 -3.73 3.68 -15.35
C PRO A 78 -2.92 3.06 -16.48
N LEU A 79 -1.61 2.88 -16.28
CA LEU A 79 -0.73 2.28 -17.30
C LEU A 79 -1.10 0.82 -17.58
N LEU A 80 -1.41 0.05 -16.54
CA LEU A 80 -1.88 -1.33 -16.68
C LEU A 80 -3.27 -1.42 -17.30
N ALA A 81 -4.20 -0.57 -16.86
CA ALA A 81 -5.55 -0.53 -17.40
C ALA A 81 -5.54 -0.14 -18.89
N ARG A 82 -4.64 0.77 -19.29
CA ARG A 82 -4.52 1.22 -20.68
C ARG A 82 -3.80 0.23 -21.59
N LEU A 83 -2.94 -0.63 -21.04
CA LEU A 83 -2.15 -1.59 -21.80
C LEU A 83 -3.08 -2.53 -22.61
N ARG A 84 -2.71 -2.82 -23.86
CA ARG A 84 -3.54 -3.68 -24.73
C ARG A 84 -3.63 -5.10 -24.15
N ARG A 85 -4.75 -5.78 -24.42
CA ARG A 85 -4.94 -7.19 -24.03
C ARG A 85 -3.83 -8.12 -24.52
N SER A 86 -3.31 -7.87 -25.72
CA SER A 86 -2.19 -8.64 -26.29
C SER A 86 -0.90 -8.54 -25.48
N ALA A 87 -0.76 -7.49 -24.65
CA ALA A 87 0.36 -7.28 -23.75
C ALA A 87 -0.02 -7.54 -22.26
N GLY A 88 -1.18 -8.17 -22.01
CA GLY A 88 -1.63 -8.52 -20.65
C GLY A 88 -2.37 -7.42 -19.89
N GLY A 89 -2.76 -6.33 -20.56
CA GLY A 89 -3.55 -5.25 -19.96
C GLY A 89 -5.06 -5.31 -20.24
N GLU A 90 -5.79 -4.30 -19.78
CA GLU A 90 -7.26 -4.26 -19.88
C GLU A 90 -7.75 -3.58 -21.17
N GLY A 91 -6.93 -2.74 -21.80
CA GLY A 91 -7.29 -1.96 -22.98
C GLY A 91 -8.41 -0.95 -22.71
N TRP A 92 -8.50 -0.42 -21.50
CA TRP A 92 -9.53 0.53 -21.08
C TRP A 92 -9.34 1.92 -21.70
N GLY A 93 -10.46 2.60 -21.92
CA GLY A 93 -10.53 4.00 -22.29
C GLY A 93 -10.16 4.92 -21.12
N THR A 94 -9.86 6.18 -21.45
CA THR A 94 -9.73 7.24 -20.44
C THR A 94 -10.99 7.37 -19.55
N PRO A 95 -12.23 7.26 -20.08
CA PRO A 95 -13.43 7.37 -19.25
C PRO A 95 -13.54 6.26 -18.19
N GLU A 96 -13.23 5.01 -18.54
CA GLU A 96 -13.29 3.89 -17.61
C GLU A 96 -12.26 4.03 -16.49
N ILE A 97 -11.03 4.40 -16.83
CA ILE A 97 -9.96 4.67 -15.87
C ILE A 97 -10.38 5.83 -14.94
N GLY A 98 -10.87 6.93 -15.51
CA GLY A 98 -11.34 8.09 -14.76
C GLY A 98 -12.48 7.74 -13.80
N CYS A 99 -13.40 6.87 -14.21
CA CYS A 99 -14.47 6.37 -13.35
C CYS A 99 -13.94 5.57 -12.16
N THR A 100 -12.91 4.72 -12.36
CA THR A 100 -12.27 4.00 -11.25
C THR A 100 -11.70 4.96 -10.21
N PHE A 101 -10.93 5.97 -10.65
CA PHE A 101 -10.40 6.99 -9.75
C PHE A 101 -11.51 7.75 -9.04
N LEU A 102 -12.58 8.13 -9.75
CA LEU A 102 -13.72 8.81 -9.16
C LEU A 102 -14.36 8.00 -8.03
N VAL A 103 -14.56 6.68 -8.23
CA VAL A 103 -15.08 5.78 -7.18
C VAL A 103 -14.15 5.79 -5.96
N GLY A 104 -12.83 5.69 -6.17
CA GLY A 104 -11.84 5.76 -5.10
C GLY A 104 -11.85 7.09 -4.34
N SER A 105 -11.90 8.22 -5.05
CA SER A 105 -11.90 9.56 -4.47
C SER A 105 -13.19 9.87 -3.71
N VAL A 106 -14.37 9.54 -4.28
CA VAL A 106 -15.66 9.69 -3.60
C VAL A 106 -15.69 8.83 -2.34
N GLY A 107 -15.24 7.57 -2.46
CA GLY A 107 -15.12 6.67 -1.32
C GLY A 107 -14.23 7.24 -0.22
N LEU A 108 -13.05 7.78 -0.57
CA LEU A 108 -12.14 8.40 0.38
C LEU A 108 -12.76 9.60 1.09
N VAL A 109 -13.45 10.49 0.36
CA VAL A 109 -14.13 11.64 0.96
C VAL A 109 -15.21 11.19 1.95
N LEU A 110 -16.09 10.27 1.53
CA LEU A 110 -17.16 9.74 2.39
C LEU A 110 -16.58 9.04 3.63
N TYR A 111 -15.54 8.24 3.45
CA TYR A 111 -14.86 7.56 4.54
C TYR A 111 -14.23 8.55 5.53
N SER A 112 -13.45 9.51 5.03
CA SER A 112 -12.74 10.50 5.85
C SER A 112 -13.69 11.39 6.65
N LEU A 113 -14.87 11.74 6.11
CA LEU A 113 -15.84 12.58 6.80
C LEU A 113 -16.73 11.80 7.77
N LEU A 114 -17.20 10.61 7.38
CA LEU A 114 -18.28 9.92 8.09
C LEU A 114 -17.80 8.74 8.96
N VAL A 115 -16.74 8.05 8.54
CA VAL A 115 -16.33 6.78 9.15
C VAL A 115 -15.04 6.95 9.95
N PHE A 116 -14.02 7.59 9.35
CA PHE A 116 -12.70 7.74 9.95
C PHE A 116 -12.73 8.36 11.36
N PRO A 117 -13.45 9.48 11.64
CA PRO A 117 -13.43 10.07 12.97
C PRO A 117 -14.00 9.15 14.05
N ARG A 118 -15.09 8.43 13.70
CA ARG A 118 -15.75 7.47 14.60
C ARG A 118 -14.85 6.27 14.88
N LEU A 119 -14.16 5.78 13.85
CA LEU A 119 -13.26 4.64 13.99
C LEU A 119 -12.00 5.03 14.77
N ALA A 120 -11.40 6.19 14.46
CA ALA A 120 -10.24 6.72 15.16
C ALA A 120 -10.50 6.93 16.66
N ALA A 121 -11.69 7.43 17.03
CA ALA A 121 -12.08 7.59 18.43
C ALA A 121 -12.22 6.26 19.18
N ARG A 122 -12.57 5.17 18.49
CA ARG A 122 -12.78 3.85 19.10
C ARG A 122 -11.52 3.00 19.18
N THR A 123 -10.67 3.03 18.15
CA THR A 123 -9.51 2.13 18.04
C THR A 123 -8.18 2.81 18.39
N GLY A 124 -8.15 4.15 18.35
CA GLY A 124 -6.92 4.93 18.42
C GLY A 124 -6.24 5.03 17.05
N ILE A 125 -5.68 6.21 16.77
CA ILE A 125 -5.16 6.56 15.44
C ILE A 125 -3.99 5.67 15.01
N ALA A 126 -3.09 5.30 15.94
CA ALA A 126 -1.94 4.45 15.64
C ALA A 126 -2.36 3.06 15.15
N ARG A 127 -3.24 2.38 15.91
CA ARG A 127 -3.79 1.07 15.55
C ARG A 127 -4.53 1.14 14.22
N LEU A 128 -5.33 2.19 14.05
CA LEU A 128 -6.06 2.42 12.81
C LEU A 128 -5.12 2.54 11.60
N TRP A 129 -4.04 3.31 11.74
CA TRP A 129 -3.02 3.46 10.70
C TRP A 129 -2.39 2.12 10.31
N MET A 130 -2.02 1.28 11.28
CA MET A 130 -1.46 -0.06 11.01
C MET A 130 -2.48 -0.97 10.33
N CYS A 131 -3.72 -0.99 10.81
CA CYS A 131 -4.78 -1.80 10.21
C CYS A 131 -5.10 -1.36 8.77
N HIS A 132 -5.01 -0.06 8.46
CA HIS A 132 -5.24 0.44 7.11
C HIS A 132 -4.17 0.01 6.10
N TRP A 133 -3.00 -0.47 6.52
CA TRP A 133 -2.03 -1.08 5.60
C TRP A 133 -2.43 -2.49 5.15
N ALA A 134 -3.21 -3.21 5.96
CA ALA A 134 -3.53 -4.62 5.74
C ALA A 134 -4.08 -4.90 4.35
N LEU A 135 -5.20 -4.27 4.04
CA LEU A 135 -5.95 -4.57 2.85
C LEU A 135 -5.24 -4.04 1.59
N PRO A 136 -4.67 -2.82 1.54
CA PRO A 136 -3.87 -2.39 0.40
C PRO A 136 -2.67 -3.31 0.12
N LEU A 137 -1.95 -3.78 1.15
CA LEU A 137 -0.80 -4.68 0.97
C LEU A 137 -1.19 -6.05 0.40
N LEU A 138 -2.42 -6.51 0.63
CA LEU A 138 -2.95 -7.73 0.04
C LEU A 138 -3.54 -7.46 -1.35
N ALA A 139 -4.29 -6.38 -1.51
CA ALA A 139 -5.01 -6.03 -2.72
C ALA A 139 -4.07 -5.70 -3.87
N MET A 140 -2.98 -4.96 -3.62
CA MET A 140 -1.99 -4.59 -4.63
C MET A 140 -1.39 -5.80 -5.36
N PRO A 141 -0.71 -6.76 -4.70
CA PRO A 141 -0.17 -7.92 -5.39
C PRO A 141 -1.26 -8.86 -5.92
N ALA A 142 -2.42 -8.94 -5.26
CA ALA A 142 -3.54 -9.74 -5.77
C ALA A 142 -4.10 -9.18 -7.08
N PHE A 143 -4.16 -7.85 -7.23
CA PHE A 143 -4.83 -7.16 -8.33
C PHE A 143 -4.41 -7.66 -9.73
N PRO A 144 -3.14 -7.56 -10.16
CA PRO A 144 -2.76 -7.94 -11.51
C PRO A 144 -2.90 -9.44 -11.76
N ARG A 145 -2.78 -10.27 -10.70
CA ARG A 145 -2.86 -11.73 -10.78
C ARG A 145 -4.30 -12.22 -10.93
N VAL A 146 -5.21 -11.65 -10.12
CA VAL A 146 -6.64 -11.93 -10.22
C VAL A 146 -7.18 -11.45 -11.56
N LEU A 147 -6.74 -10.28 -12.02
CA LEU A 147 -7.09 -9.76 -13.34
C LEU A 147 -6.61 -10.69 -14.47
N GLU A 148 -5.34 -11.10 -14.44
CA GLU A 148 -4.79 -12.06 -15.41
C GLU A 148 -5.56 -13.40 -15.39
N TRP A 149 -5.93 -13.88 -14.20
CA TRP A 149 -6.74 -15.09 -14.05
C TRP A 149 -8.14 -14.93 -14.67
N MET A 150 -8.83 -13.81 -14.41
CA MET A 150 -10.15 -13.53 -15.02
C MET A 150 -10.07 -13.48 -16.55
N VAL A 151 -9.04 -12.82 -17.09
CA VAL A 151 -8.83 -12.73 -18.54
C VAL A 151 -8.54 -14.11 -19.14
N ARG A 152 -7.70 -14.93 -18.49
CA ARG A 152 -7.45 -16.33 -18.90
C ARG A 152 -8.70 -17.21 -18.84
N ALA A 153 -9.59 -16.94 -17.90
CA ALA A 153 -10.89 -17.60 -17.79
C ALA A 153 -11.92 -17.13 -18.85
N GLY A 154 -11.52 -16.26 -19.77
CA GLY A 154 -12.37 -15.76 -20.86
C GLY A 154 -13.16 -14.50 -20.52
N ALA A 155 -12.92 -13.87 -19.36
CA ALA A 155 -13.57 -12.61 -19.03
C ALA A 155 -13.10 -11.52 -20.00
N SER A 156 -14.06 -10.87 -20.66
CA SER A 156 -13.78 -9.63 -21.40
C SER A 156 -13.33 -8.56 -20.42
N SER A 157 -12.36 -7.72 -20.80
CA SER A 157 -11.96 -6.57 -19.97
C SER A 157 -13.09 -5.56 -19.72
N ALA A 158 -14.14 -5.58 -20.56
CA ALA A 158 -15.34 -4.76 -20.36
C ALA A 158 -16.39 -5.43 -19.47
N SER A 159 -16.17 -6.68 -19.04
CA SER A 159 -17.13 -7.45 -18.27
C SER A 159 -17.33 -6.88 -16.86
N THR A 160 -18.54 -7.05 -16.32
CA THR A 160 -18.91 -6.61 -14.97
C THR A 160 -17.95 -7.11 -13.87
N PRO A 161 -17.51 -8.38 -13.85
CA PRO A 161 -16.58 -8.87 -12.83
C PRO A 161 -15.24 -8.13 -12.82
N VAL A 162 -14.68 -7.85 -14.01
CA VAL A 162 -13.41 -7.10 -14.14
C VAL A 162 -13.58 -5.67 -13.65
N ARG A 163 -14.68 -4.99 -14.03
CA ARG A 163 -14.99 -3.63 -13.56
C ARG A 163 -15.16 -3.58 -12.04
N LEU A 164 -15.93 -4.51 -11.47
CA LEU A 164 -16.14 -4.60 -10.02
C LEU A 164 -14.82 -4.84 -9.28
N TRP A 165 -13.95 -5.69 -9.80
CA TRP A 165 -12.63 -5.94 -9.22
C TRP A 165 -11.77 -4.66 -9.20
N ASN A 166 -11.71 -3.94 -10.32
CA ASN A 166 -11.01 -2.66 -10.43
C ASN A 166 -11.55 -1.63 -9.43
N TYR A 167 -12.87 -1.46 -9.39
CA TYR A 167 -13.50 -0.51 -8.47
C TYR A 167 -13.27 -0.91 -7.01
N ALA A 168 -13.36 -2.19 -6.67
CA ALA A 168 -13.11 -2.67 -5.31
C ALA A 168 -11.66 -2.46 -4.87
N VAL A 169 -10.69 -2.77 -5.73
CA VAL A 169 -9.27 -2.57 -5.41
C VAL A 169 -8.95 -1.09 -5.32
N GLN A 170 -9.40 -0.26 -6.27
CA GLN A 170 -9.19 1.18 -6.20
C GLN A 170 -9.86 1.79 -4.96
N LEU A 171 -11.09 1.40 -4.64
CA LEU A 171 -11.76 1.85 -3.43
C LEU A 171 -10.95 1.46 -2.19
N ALA A 172 -10.50 0.20 -2.08
CA ALA A 172 -9.70 -0.26 -0.95
C ALA A 172 -8.37 0.51 -0.82
N VAL A 173 -7.64 0.67 -1.91
CA VAL A 173 -6.36 1.40 -1.92
C VAL A 173 -6.58 2.88 -1.65
N SER A 174 -7.45 3.56 -2.39
CA SER A 174 -7.71 5.00 -2.21
C SER A 174 -8.26 5.32 -0.82
N VAL A 175 -9.23 4.57 -0.31
CA VAL A 175 -9.83 4.83 1.01
C VAL A 175 -8.83 4.55 2.13
N LEU A 176 -8.26 3.35 2.17
CA LEU A 176 -7.46 2.92 3.31
C LEU A 176 -6.08 3.54 3.26
N LEU A 177 -5.41 3.53 2.10
CA LEU A 177 -4.12 4.19 1.95
C LEU A 177 -4.29 5.71 1.98
N GLY A 178 -5.28 6.29 1.29
CA GLY A 178 -5.50 7.75 1.32
C GLY A 178 -5.78 8.30 2.72
N SER A 179 -6.59 7.60 3.53
CA SER A 179 -6.89 8.03 4.90
C SER A 179 -5.70 7.92 5.86
N GLN A 180 -4.65 7.15 5.53
CA GLN A 180 -3.43 7.12 6.35
C GLN A 180 -2.71 8.47 6.40
N PHE A 181 -2.87 9.32 5.39
CA PHE A 181 -2.34 10.68 5.45
C PHE A 181 -2.93 11.45 6.65
N ILE A 182 -4.24 11.30 6.90
CA ILE A 182 -4.92 11.91 8.04
C ILE A 182 -4.36 11.34 9.34
N SER A 183 -4.21 10.02 9.44
CA SER A 183 -3.62 9.40 10.63
C SER A 183 -2.20 9.88 10.92
N LEU A 184 -1.34 9.98 9.89
CA LEU A 184 0.04 10.45 10.05
C LEU A 184 0.09 11.90 10.55
N GLN A 185 -0.75 12.77 9.97
CA GLN A 185 -0.87 14.17 10.41
C GLN A 185 -1.32 14.26 11.87
N LEU A 186 -2.35 13.50 12.26
CA LEU A 186 -2.84 13.52 13.64
C LEU A 186 -1.84 12.93 14.63
N LEU A 187 -1.11 11.88 14.26
CA LEU A 187 -0.06 11.29 15.09
C LEU A 187 1.13 12.26 15.26
N LEU A 188 1.55 12.92 14.18
CA LEU A 188 2.62 13.92 14.23
C LEU A 188 2.22 15.11 15.12
N ASN A 189 1.03 15.65 14.89
CA ASN A 189 0.52 16.79 15.65
C ASN A 189 0.36 16.43 17.13
N GLY A 190 -0.16 15.23 17.43
CA GLY A 190 -0.25 14.72 18.80
C GLY A 190 1.11 14.58 19.46
N TYR A 191 2.11 14.07 18.73
CA TYR A 191 3.48 13.96 19.23
C TYR A 191 4.10 15.33 19.54
N VAL A 192 3.99 16.29 18.62
CA VAL A 192 4.58 17.62 18.79
C VAL A 192 3.88 18.43 19.88
N ALA A 193 2.58 18.19 20.11
CA ALA A 193 1.82 18.88 21.17
C ALA A 193 2.35 18.59 22.59
N GLU A 194 3.11 17.51 22.79
CA GLU A 194 3.70 17.14 24.08
C GLU A 194 5.10 17.76 24.31
N GLU A 195 5.66 18.44 23.31
CA GLU A 195 7.00 19.05 23.41
C GLU A 195 6.96 20.44 24.08
N PRO A 196 8.08 20.93 24.66
CA PRO A 196 8.10 22.21 25.41
C PRO A 196 7.79 23.48 24.59
N ASP A 197 7.99 23.45 23.27
CA ASP A 197 7.70 24.56 22.35
C ASP A 197 6.90 24.04 21.13
N PRO A 198 5.62 23.68 21.32
CA PRO A 198 4.85 22.95 20.32
C PRO A 198 4.55 23.83 19.10
N GLN A 199 4.33 25.14 19.27
CA GLN A 199 3.95 26.04 18.16
C GLN A 199 5.04 26.15 17.10
N ARG A 200 6.30 26.36 17.53
CA ARG A 200 7.44 26.42 16.63
C ARG A 200 7.74 25.05 16.02
N LEU A 201 7.74 24.00 16.84
CA LEU A 201 8.06 22.65 16.40
C LEU A 201 7.03 22.09 15.42
N LEU A 202 5.75 22.44 15.56
CA LEU A 202 4.68 21.93 14.70
C LEU A 202 4.85 22.41 13.26
N ALA A 203 5.17 23.68 13.06
CA ALA A 203 5.42 24.24 11.74
C ALA A 203 6.63 23.56 11.07
N VAL A 204 7.72 23.38 11.81
CA VAL A 204 8.95 22.74 11.31
C VAL A 204 8.70 21.26 10.99
N ALA A 205 8.04 20.53 11.89
CA ALA A 205 7.75 19.10 11.72
C ALA A 205 6.85 18.85 10.51
N ASN A 206 5.78 19.63 10.35
CA ASN A 206 4.90 19.55 9.18
C ASN A 206 5.64 19.91 7.89
N SER A 207 6.45 20.98 7.89
CA SER A 207 7.25 21.38 6.73
C SER A 207 8.21 20.26 6.31
N TYR A 208 8.86 19.60 7.27
CA TYR A 208 9.79 18.52 7.00
C TYR A 208 9.09 17.25 6.49
N MET A 209 7.95 16.89 7.08
CA MET A 209 7.14 15.77 6.60
C MET A 209 6.61 16.00 5.18
N VAL A 210 6.05 17.18 4.90
CA VAL A 210 5.53 17.53 3.55
C VAL A 210 6.66 17.58 2.53
N SER A 211 7.83 18.14 2.88
CA SER A 211 9.00 18.15 1.99
C SER A 211 9.48 16.75 1.66
N THR A 212 9.52 15.86 2.67
CA THR A 212 9.88 14.45 2.47
C THR A 212 8.87 13.76 1.56
N GLN A 213 7.57 13.97 1.77
CA GLN A 213 6.53 13.42 0.91
C GLN A 213 6.66 13.91 -0.53
N ALA A 214 6.91 15.21 -0.74
CA ALA A 214 7.10 15.78 -2.07
C ALA A 214 8.31 15.18 -2.78
N LEU A 215 9.45 15.05 -2.10
CA LEU A 215 10.65 14.42 -2.65
C LEU A 215 10.38 12.97 -3.07
N VAL A 216 9.79 12.19 -2.18
CA VAL A 216 9.52 10.77 -2.43
C VAL A 216 8.45 10.59 -3.51
N ARG A 217 7.48 11.50 -3.61
CA ARG A 217 6.53 11.58 -4.73
C ARG A 217 7.21 11.90 -6.06
N ALA A 218 8.28 12.69 -6.08
CA ALA A 218 9.05 12.89 -7.32
C ALA A 218 9.81 11.63 -7.74
N VAL A 219 10.28 10.83 -6.78
CA VAL A 219 11.05 9.60 -7.04
C VAL A 219 10.14 8.42 -7.46
N SER A 220 8.94 8.32 -6.89
CA SER A 220 8.05 7.17 -7.13
C SER A 220 7.73 6.90 -8.61
N PRO A 221 7.40 7.92 -9.44
CA PRO A 221 7.18 7.74 -10.87
C PRO A 221 8.41 7.26 -11.63
N LEU A 222 9.61 7.72 -11.26
CA LEU A 222 10.85 7.34 -11.94
C LEU A 222 11.11 5.84 -11.79
N VAL A 223 10.98 5.33 -10.56
CA VAL A 223 11.21 3.93 -10.26
C VAL A 223 10.06 3.05 -10.77
N SER A 224 8.81 3.43 -10.46
CA SER A 224 7.65 2.63 -10.84
C SER A 224 7.44 2.59 -12.36
N GLY A 225 7.72 3.69 -13.07
CA GLY A 225 7.70 3.74 -14.53
C GLY A 225 8.83 2.92 -15.17
N SER A 226 10.03 2.95 -14.59
CA SER A 226 11.15 2.10 -15.04
C SER A 226 10.81 0.61 -14.87
N LEU A 227 10.29 0.23 -13.70
CA LEU A 227 9.86 -1.15 -13.42
C LEU A 227 8.69 -1.58 -14.32
N PHE A 228 7.76 -0.68 -14.62
CA PHE A 228 6.69 -0.94 -15.59
C PHE A 228 7.28 -1.23 -16.98
N THR A 229 8.23 -0.42 -17.44
CA THR A 229 8.89 -0.58 -18.75
C THR A 229 9.66 -1.90 -18.84
N LEU A 230 10.38 -2.27 -17.77
CA LEU A 230 11.05 -3.57 -17.67
C LEU A 230 10.04 -4.74 -17.67
N GLY A 231 8.93 -4.58 -16.94
CA GLY A 231 7.88 -5.61 -16.83
C GLY A 231 7.16 -5.89 -18.15
N ILE A 232 6.94 -4.86 -18.99
CA ILE A 232 6.32 -5.03 -20.32
C ILE A 232 7.32 -5.55 -21.38
N GLY A 233 8.61 -5.22 -21.24
CA GLY A 233 9.64 -5.58 -22.21
C GLY A 233 9.95 -7.08 -22.24
N ASP A 234 9.83 -7.75 -21.10
CA ASP A 234 10.04 -9.19 -20.97
C ASP A 234 8.73 -9.92 -20.63
N TRP A 235 7.86 -10.06 -21.63
CA TRP A 235 6.57 -10.76 -21.53
C TRP A 235 6.71 -12.24 -21.14
N LYS A 236 7.91 -12.82 -21.25
CA LYS A 236 8.22 -14.19 -20.80
C LYS A 236 8.67 -14.22 -19.34
N SER A 237 9.00 -13.09 -18.73
CA SER A 237 9.45 -13.01 -17.34
C SER A 237 8.36 -13.44 -16.36
N THR A 238 8.80 -14.02 -15.25
CA THR A 238 7.92 -14.51 -14.18
C THR A 238 7.16 -13.39 -13.45
N PHE A 239 7.58 -12.13 -13.62
CA PHE A 239 7.00 -10.97 -12.92
C PHE A 239 6.07 -10.14 -13.81
N GLY A 240 6.34 -10.04 -15.11
CA GLY A 240 5.49 -9.37 -16.10
C GLY A 240 4.98 -7.99 -15.66
N ALA A 241 3.74 -7.70 -16.00
CA ALA A 241 3.07 -6.43 -15.69
C ALA A 241 2.79 -6.23 -14.18
N ALA A 242 2.95 -7.27 -13.34
CA ALA A 242 2.74 -7.17 -11.89
C ALA A 242 3.95 -6.56 -11.15
N LEU A 243 5.14 -6.56 -11.76
CA LEU A 243 6.39 -6.11 -11.14
C LEU A 243 6.31 -4.74 -10.43
N PRO A 244 5.83 -3.66 -11.08
CA PRO A 244 5.77 -2.35 -10.43
C PRO A 244 4.79 -2.35 -9.24
N ILE A 245 3.70 -3.12 -9.28
CA ILE A 245 2.76 -3.20 -8.15
C ILE A 245 3.34 -4.01 -7.00
N ASP A 246 4.01 -5.14 -7.29
CA ASP A 246 4.69 -5.94 -6.28
C ASP A 246 5.75 -5.11 -5.55
N HIS A 247 6.50 -4.29 -6.29
CA HIS A 247 7.45 -3.35 -5.72
C HIS A 247 6.79 -2.37 -4.75
N LEU A 248 5.65 -1.76 -5.11
CA LEU A 248 4.90 -0.86 -4.23
C LEU A 248 4.42 -1.55 -2.96
N ALA A 249 3.91 -2.78 -3.08
CA ALA A 249 3.51 -3.57 -1.92
C ALA A 249 4.70 -3.90 -1.00
N LEU A 250 5.87 -4.22 -1.56
CA LEU A 250 7.09 -4.46 -0.78
C LEU A 250 7.57 -3.21 -0.06
N VAL A 251 7.59 -2.05 -0.73
CA VAL A 251 7.93 -0.76 -0.09
C VAL A 251 6.94 -0.45 1.02
N GLY A 252 5.64 -0.62 0.79
CA GLY A 252 4.61 -0.40 1.81
C GLY A 252 4.78 -1.31 3.01
N LEU A 253 5.06 -2.60 2.79
CA LEU A 253 5.32 -3.56 3.85
C LEU A 253 6.58 -3.18 4.65
N ALA A 254 7.67 -2.84 3.96
CA ALA A 254 8.90 -2.40 4.60
C ALA A 254 8.67 -1.15 5.46
N SER A 255 7.96 -0.15 4.93
CA SER A 255 7.60 1.05 5.69
C SER A 255 6.72 0.76 6.90
N GLY A 256 5.75 -0.15 6.77
CA GLY A 256 4.91 -0.60 7.88
C GLY A 256 5.67 -1.35 8.96
N VAL A 257 6.57 -2.27 8.59
CA VAL A 257 7.41 -3.03 9.53
C VAL A 257 8.41 -2.13 10.24
N LEU A 258 9.10 -1.25 9.50
CA LEU A 258 10.02 -0.28 10.09
C LEU A 258 9.29 0.68 11.05
N CYS A 259 8.04 1.00 10.77
CA CYS A 259 7.18 1.74 11.69
C CYS A 259 6.89 0.95 12.98
N ALA A 260 6.43 -0.28 12.86
CA ALA A 260 6.14 -1.13 14.02
C ALA A 260 7.38 -1.29 14.92
N LEU A 261 8.54 -1.58 14.32
CA LEU A 261 9.81 -1.73 15.05
C LEU A 261 10.27 -0.44 15.74
N ALA A 262 10.08 0.72 15.10
CA ALA A 262 10.40 2.01 15.71
C ALA A 262 9.49 2.32 16.91
N PHE A 263 8.24 1.85 16.89
CA PHE A 263 7.31 2.02 18.00
C PHE A 263 7.63 1.08 19.16
N GLU A 264 7.88 -0.22 18.90
CA GLU A 264 8.23 -1.20 19.94
C GLU A 264 9.50 -0.80 20.72
N ARG A 265 10.53 -0.31 20.01
CA ARG A 265 11.78 0.16 20.67
C ARG A 265 11.59 1.35 21.58
N ARG A 266 10.47 2.06 21.48
CA ARG A 266 10.15 3.20 22.33
C ARG A 266 9.49 2.77 23.65
N GLU A 267 8.90 1.58 23.68
CA GLU A 267 8.24 1.02 24.85
C GLU A 267 9.17 0.17 25.73
N ALA A 268 10.25 -0.36 25.14
CA ALA A 268 11.32 -1.11 25.84
C ALA A 268 12.35 -0.17 26.50
#